data_AF-A0A7S3JEH7-F1
#
_entry.id   AF-A0A7S3JEH7-F1
#
_cell.length_a   1.000
_cell.length_b   1.000
_cell.length_c   1.000
_cell.angle_alpha   90.00
_cell.angle_beta   90.00
_cell.angle_gamma   90.00
#
_symmetry.space_group_name_H-M   'P 1'
#
loop_
_entity.id
_entity.type
_entity.pdbx_description
1 polymer ?
#
loop_
_entity_poly.entity_id
_entity_poly.type
_entity_poly.pdbx_seq_one_letter_code
_entity_poly.pdbx_strand_id
1 'polypeptide(L)'
;KMERLPRNQQATRNKKILKEVNKKKPKNKKSKLSFAQLVNGKSDEEMLVVAEQFLLEKKDIDEVAQAIQKSILEKPEENGAKYLIVAETMQGPAAVEMFRKGIQVLENDKVRAEENKEGDVEIDCKIASALASIAELYMTPPLC
;
A
#
# COMPACT_ATOMS: atom_id res chain seq x y z
N LYS A 1 -21.12 -60.61 31.87
CA LYS A 1 -19.71 -60.22 32.10
C LYS A 1 -19.39 -59.09 31.13
N MET A 2 -19.22 -57.85 31.60
CA MET A 2 -18.82 -56.73 30.74
C MET A 2 -17.35 -56.91 30.34
N GLU A 3 -17.14 -57.22 29.08
CA GLU A 3 -15.81 -57.35 28.48
C GLU A 3 -15.17 -55.97 28.42
N ARG A 4 -14.20 -55.71 29.31
CA ARG A 4 -13.43 -54.48 29.30
C ARG A 4 -12.49 -54.53 28.09
N LEU A 5 -12.75 -53.67 27.10
CA LEU A 5 -11.89 -53.50 25.94
C LEU A 5 -10.43 -53.19 26.38
N PRO A 6 -9.42 -53.78 25.72
CA PRO A 6 -8.01 -53.61 26.08
C PRO A 6 -7.58 -52.15 25.98
N ARG A 7 -6.77 -51.68 26.96
CA ARG A 7 -6.31 -50.27 27.13
C ARG A 7 -5.78 -49.62 25.84
N ASN A 8 -5.27 -50.40 24.90
CA ASN A 8 -4.70 -49.92 23.64
C ASN A 8 -5.76 -49.41 22.64
N GLN A 9 -7.02 -49.86 22.74
CA GLN A 9 -8.12 -49.38 21.89
C GLN A 9 -8.79 -48.10 22.42
N GLN A 10 -8.69 -47.84 23.74
CA GLN A 10 -9.15 -46.56 24.31
C GLN A 10 -8.19 -45.41 23.99
N ALA A 11 -6.87 -45.68 23.94
CA ALA A 11 -5.86 -44.68 23.58
C ALA A 11 -5.98 -44.20 22.13
N THR A 12 -6.33 -45.08 21.19
CA THR A 12 -6.55 -44.72 19.78
C THR A 12 -7.84 -43.93 19.59
N ARG A 13 -8.91 -44.25 20.33
CA ARG A 13 -10.17 -43.49 20.30
C ARG A 13 -10.01 -42.08 20.87
N ASN A 14 -9.28 -41.92 21.97
CA ASN A 14 -8.97 -40.62 22.56
C ASN A 14 -8.06 -39.76 21.66
N LYS A 15 -7.07 -40.36 20.97
CA LYS A 15 -6.25 -39.66 19.96
C LYS A 15 -7.06 -39.20 18.75
N LYS A 16 -8.08 -39.97 18.34
CA LYS A 16 -8.95 -39.62 17.20
C LYS A 16 -9.89 -38.45 17.56
N ILE A 17 -10.44 -38.44 18.77
CA ILE A 17 -11.27 -37.34 19.29
C ILE A 17 -10.44 -36.05 19.46
N LEU A 18 -9.21 -36.12 19.97
CA LEU A 18 -8.34 -34.93 20.04
C LEU A 18 -7.95 -34.37 18.67
N LYS A 19 -7.82 -35.22 17.64
CA LYS A 19 -7.54 -34.75 16.26
C LYS A 19 -8.77 -34.12 15.59
N GLU A 20 -9.98 -34.55 15.93
CA GLU A 20 -11.23 -33.98 15.42
C GLU A 20 -11.58 -32.64 16.11
N VAL A 21 -11.37 -32.54 17.42
CA VAL A 21 -11.62 -31.30 18.18
C VAL A 21 -10.62 -30.20 17.81
N ASN A 22 -9.40 -30.55 17.41
CA ASN A 22 -8.38 -29.56 17.01
C ASN A 22 -8.48 -29.10 15.54
N LYS A 23 -9.46 -29.59 14.77
CA LYS A 23 -9.76 -29.12 13.40
C LYS A 23 -10.74 -27.93 13.33
N LYS A 24 -11.26 -27.47 14.47
CA LYS A 24 -12.18 -26.32 14.53
C LYS A 24 -11.77 -25.27 15.56
N LYS A 25 -10.48 -24.90 15.59
CA LYS A 25 -10.19 -23.51 15.96
C LYS A 25 -10.49 -22.67 14.72
N PRO A 26 -11.50 -21.78 14.74
CA PRO A 26 -11.57 -20.76 13.72
C PRO A 26 -10.29 -19.96 13.89
N LYS A 27 -9.31 -20.17 13.00
CA LYS A 27 -8.29 -19.16 12.78
C LYS A 27 -9.11 -17.97 12.32
N ASN A 28 -9.37 -17.05 13.23
CA ASN A 28 -9.90 -15.74 12.91
C ASN A 28 -8.78 -15.01 12.16
N LYS A 29 -8.53 -15.47 10.92
CA LYS A 29 -7.82 -14.74 9.91
C LYS A 29 -8.80 -13.62 9.59
N LYS A 30 -8.68 -12.48 10.27
CA LYS A 30 -9.01 -11.22 9.62
C LYS A 30 -8.17 -11.25 8.34
N SER A 31 -8.78 -11.64 7.23
CA SER A 31 -8.15 -11.57 5.92
C SER A 31 -7.87 -10.10 5.72
N LYS A 32 -6.63 -9.67 6.02
CA LYS A 32 -6.18 -8.35 5.56
C LYS A 32 -6.31 -8.42 4.05
N LEU A 33 -7.23 -7.62 3.51
CA LEU A 33 -7.36 -7.45 2.08
C LEU A 33 -6.05 -6.82 1.59
N SER A 34 -5.53 -7.35 0.49
CA SER A 34 -4.35 -6.81 -0.19
C SER A 34 -4.67 -5.44 -0.80
N PHE A 35 -3.64 -4.65 -1.10
CA PHE A 35 -3.84 -3.33 -1.68
C PHE A 35 -4.60 -3.42 -3.01
N ALA A 36 -4.20 -4.33 -3.90
CA ALA A 36 -4.82 -4.53 -5.21
C ALA A 36 -6.31 -4.88 -5.09
N GLN A 37 -6.70 -5.64 -4.07
CA GLN A 37 -8.10 -5.96 -3.81
C GLN A 37 -8.91 -4.75 -3.35
N LEU A 38 -8.29 -3.81 -2.62
CA LEU A 38 -8.96 -2.62 -2.10
C LEU A 38 -9.11 -1.51 -3.13
N VAL A 39 -8.28 -1.50 -4.18
CA VAL A 39 -8.28 -0.45 -5.21
C VAL A 39 -8.86 -0.90 -6.54
N ASN A 40 -9.23 -2.17 -6.67
CA ASN A 40 -9.86 -2.68 -7.88
C ASN A 40 -11.17 -1.94 -8.18
N GLY A 41 -11.23 -1.29 -9.36
CA GLY A 41 -12.39 -0.53 -9.82
C GLY A 41 -12.58 0.84 -9.16
N LYS A 42 -11.61 1.31 -8.37
CA LYS A 42 -11.62 2.65 -7.76
C LYS A 42 -11.02 3.70 -8.69
N SER A 43 -11.36 4.98 -8.45
CA SER A 43 -10.71 6.10 -9.13
C SER A 43 -9.26 6.29 -8.68
N ASP A 44 -8.49 7.08 -9.42
CA ASP A 44 -7.12 7.45 -9.03
C ASP A 44 -7.11 8.18 -7.68
N GLU A 45 -8.07 9.09 -7.42
CA GLU A 45 -8.13 9.82 -6.14
C GLU A 45 -8.38 8.87 -4.96
N GLU A 46 -9.33 7.94 -5.10
CA GLU A 46 -9.62 6.95 -4.07
C GLU A 46 -8.45 5.97 -3.86
N MET A 47 -7.74 5.61 -4.93
CA MET A 47 -6.56 4.76 -4.88
C MET A 47 -5.43 5.43 -4.07
N LEU A 48 -5.21 6.73 -4.27
CA LEU A 48 -4.20 7.50 -3.55
C LEU A 48 -4.47 7.55 -2.05
N VAL A 49 -5.72 7.78 -1.63
CA VAL A 49 -6.10 7.78 -0.20
C VAL A 49 -5.81 6.43 0.46
N VAL A 50 -6.09 5.32 -0.23
CA VAL A 50 -5.76 3.98 0.28
C VAL A 50 -4.25 3.78 0.30
N ALA A 51 -3.52 4.30 -0.68
CA ALA A 51 -2.07 4.16 -0.77
C ALA A 51 -1.37 4.85 0.41
N GLU A 52 -1.74 6.09 0.71
CA GLU A 52 -1.22 6.85 1.86
C GLU A 52 -1.45 6.10 3.18
N GLN A 53 -2.64 5.53 3.38
CA GLN A 53 -2.92 4.73 4.57
C GLN A 53 -2.03 3.48 4.65
N PHE A 54 -1.79 2.81 3.53
CA PHE A 54 -0.91 1.64 3.48
C PHE A 54 0.55 2.00 3.77
N LEU A 55 1.04 3.11 3.20
CA LEU A 55 2.39 3.61 3.44
C LEU A 55 2.59 4.02 4.90
N LEU A 56 1.61 4.73 5.48
CA LEU A 56 1.63 5.12 6.89
C LEU A 56 1.66 3.89 7.83
N GLU A 57 0.89 2.87 7.50
CA GLU A 57 0.86 1.61 8.24
C GLU A 57 2.03 0.67 7.90
N LYS A 58 2.93 1.08 6.98
CA LYS A 58 4.05 0.30 6.46
C LYS A 58 3.63 -1.10 5.97
N LYS A 59 2.49 -1.16 5.29
CA LYS A 59 1.93 -2.40 4.73
C LYS A 59 2.26 -2.49 3.23
N ASP A 60 2.74 -3.65 2.82
CA ASP A 60 2.85 -4.09 1.42
C ASP A 60 3.24 -2.96 0.43
N ILE A 61 4.32 -2.25 0.74
CA ILE A 61 4.82 -1.07 0.01
C ILE A 61 5.04 -1.39 -1.48
N ASP A 62 5.56 -2.59 -1.77
CA ASP A 62 5.79 -3.05 -3.14
C ASP A 62 4.48 -3.17 -3.94
N GLU A 63 3.39 -3.57 -3.30
CA GLU A 63 2.09 -3.72 -3.95
C GLU A 63 1.48 -2.36 -4.28
N VAL A 64 1.64 -1.39 -3.36
CA VAL A 64 1.25 0.02 -3.58
C VAL A 64 2.02 0.58 -4.77
N ALA A 65 3.35 0.46 -4.76
CA ALA A 65 4.20 0.98 -5.82
C ALA A 65 3.82 0.40 -7.19
N GLN A 66 3.61 -0.91 -7.29
CA GLN A 66 3.21 -1.58 -8.53
C GLN A 66 1.85 -1.12 -9.05
N ALA A 67 0.87 -0.96 -8.16
CA ALA A 67 -0.47 -0.52 -8.54
C ALA A 67 -0.48 0.93 -9.03
N ILE A 68 0.20 1.83 -8.32
CA ILE A 68 0.30 3.24 -8.72
C ILE A 68 1.12 3.39 -10.02
N GLN A 69 2.21 2.63 -10.18
CA GLN A 69 2.98 2.63 -11.44
C GLN A 69 2.13 2.22 -12.64
N LYS A 70 1.21 1.27 -12.49
CA LYS A 70 0.26 0.93 -13.57
C LYS A 70 -0.64 2.11 -13.93
N SER A 71 -1.20 2.79 -12.94
CA SER A 71 -2.02 4.00 -13.18
C SER A 71 -1.21 5.13 -13.84
N ILE A 72 0.07 5.29 -13.49
CA ILE A 72 0.98 6.23 -14.17
C ILE A 72 1.16 5.84 -15.65
N LEU A 73 1.35 4.55 -15.96
CA LEU A 73 1.53 4.09 -17.34
C LEU A 73 0.27 4.30 -18.19
N GLU A 74 -0.92 4.19 -17.60
CA GLU A 74 -2.19 4.44 -18.30
C GLU A 74 -2.40 5.92 -18.60
N LYS A 75 -2.06 6.79 -17.63
CA LYS A 75 -2.25 8.24 -17.74
C LYS A 75 -1.07 9.00 -17.11
N PRO A 76 0.04 9.17 -17.85
CA PRO A 76 1.28 9.69 -17.28
C PRO A 76 1.26 11.20 -17.03
N GLU A 77 0.34 11.93 -17.65
CA GLU A 77 0.25 13.39 -17.57
C GLU A 77 -0.93 13.88 -16.70
N GLU A 78 -1.56 12.98 -15.96
CA GLU A 78 -2.66 13.31 -15.04
C GLU A 78 -2.26 12.99 -13.60
N ASN A 79 -2.66 13.87 -12.68
CA ASN A 79 -2.59 13.66 -11.24
C ASN A 79 -1.16 13.35 -10.75
N GLY A 80 -0.36 14.41 -10.63
CA GLY A 80 1.06 14.31 -10.27
C GLY A 80 1.31 13.70 -8.89
N ALA A 81 0.29 13.62 -8.01
CA ALA A 81 0.39 12.95 -6.71
C ALA A 81 0.75 11.46 -6.83
N LYS A 82 0.39 10.80 -7.95
CA LYS A 82 0.78 9.40 -8.22
C LYS A 82 2.29 9.19 -8.20
N TYR A 83 3.03 10.13 -8.78
CA TYR A 83 4.50 10.08 -8.79
C TYR A 83 5.09 10.31 -7.41
N LEU A 84 4.47 11.17 -6.59
CA LEU A 84 4.92 11.42 -5.22
C LEU A 84 4.78 10.16 -4.37
N ILE A 85 3.63 9.48 -4.43
CA ILE A 85 3.40 8.21 -3.73
C ILE A 85 4.42 7.14 -4.13
N VAL A 86 4.71 7.00 -5.43
CA VAL A 86 5.74 6.06 -5.89
C VAL A 86 7.12 6.47 -5.36
N ALA A 87 7.46 7.76 -5.41
CA ALA A 87 8.75 8.26 -4.94
C ALA A 87 8.99 7.96 -3.44
N GLU A 88 7.96 8.05 -2.60
CA GLU A 88 8.03 7.69 -1.17
C GLU A 88 8.36 6.21 -0.92
N THR A 89 8.08 5.33 -1.89
CA THR A 89 8.45 3.91 -1.82
C THR A 89 9.88 3.63 -2.28
N MET A 90 10.56 4.63 -2.83
CA MET A 90 11.88 4.50 -3.46
C MET A 90 12.97 5.18 -2.60
N GLN A 91 14.23 4.97 -2.99
CA GLN A 91 15.38 5.63 -2.36
C GLN A 91 16.35 6.17 -3.40
N GLY A 92 17.16 7.13 -2.97
CA GLY A 92 18.27 7.66 -3.76
C GLY A 92 17.81 8.39 -5.03
N PRO A 93 18.62 8.34 -6.11
CA PRO A 93 18.37 9.13 -7.32
C PRO A 93 17.01 8.84 -7.99
N ALA A 94 16.56 7.59 -7.97
CA ALA A 94 15.29 7.21 -8.59
C ALA A 94 14.08 7.85 -7.89
N ALA A 95 14.12 7.99 -6.55
CA ALA A 95 13.10 8.72 -5.81
C ALA A 95 13.10 10.20 -6.21
N VAL A 96 14.28 10.83 -6.35
CA VAL A 96 14.40 12.23 -6.78
C VAL A 96 13.82 12.45 -8.18
N GLU A 97 14.07 11.55 -9.12
CA GLU A 97 13.51 11.62 -10.47
C GLU A 97 11.98 11.53 -10.46
N MET A 98 11.41 10.63 -9.66
CA MET A 98 9.96 10.51 -9.51
C MET A 98 9.35 11.75 -8.85
N PHE A 99 9.95 12.28 -7.78
CA PHE A 99 9.48 13.53 -7.17
C PHE A 99 9.50 14.70 -8.17
N ARG A 100 10.60 14.85 -8.95
CA ARG A 100 10.70 15.90 -9.97
C ARG A 100 9.65 15.74 -11.07
N LYS A 101 9.40 14.51 -11.52
CA LYS A 101 8.35 14.26 -12.51
C LYS A 101 6.97 14.56 -11.94
N GLY A 102 6.71 14.19 -10.69
CA GLY A 102 5.49 14.53 -9.98
C GLY A 102 5.26 16.03 -9.88
N ILE A 103 6.28 16.80 -9.50
CA ILE A 103 6.22 18.28 -9.45
C ILE A 103 5.87 18.83 -10.84
N GLN A 104 6.52 18.38 -11.91
CA GLN A 104 6.22 18.83 -13.26
C GLN A 104 4.75 18.58 -13.64
N VAL A 105 4.20 17.41 -13.29
CA VAL A 105 2.79 17.09 -13.58
C VAL A 105 1.85 17.93 -12.70
N LEU A 106 2.19 18.15 -11.43
CA LEU A 106 1.43 19.01 -10.52
C LEU A 106 1.42 20.48 -10.99
N GLU A 107 2.51 20.99 -11.54
CA GLU A 107 2.54 22.33 -12.15
C GLU A 107 1.56 22.43 -13.33
N ASN A 108 1.46 21.38 -14.16
CA ASN A 108 0.45 21.31 -15.22
C ASN A 108 -0.98 21.15 -14.67
N ASP A 109 -1.15 20.36 -13.60
CA ASP A 109 -2.43 20.21 -12.89
C ASP A 109 -2.89 21.58 -12.34
N LYS A 110 -1.96 22.38 -11.82
CA LYS A 110 -2.22 23.74 -11.31
C LYS A 110 -2.73 24.66 -12.40
N VAL A 111 -2.07 24.71 -13.55
CA VAL A 111 -2.52 25.52 -14.69
C VAL A 111 -3.94 25.12 -15.11
N ARG A 112 -4.24 23.82 -15.16
CA ARG A 112 -5.58 23.31 -15.47
C ARG A 112 -6.63 23.69 -14.41
N ALA A 113 -6.26 23.63 -13.12
CA ALA A 113 -7.15 24.02 -12.03
C ALA A 113 -7.49 25.53 -12.08
N GLU A 114 -6.49 26.37 -12.35
CA GLU A 114 -6.68 27.82 -12.53
C GLU A 114 -7.64 28.14 -13.68
N GLU A 115 -7.49 27.46 -14.84
CA GLU A 115 -8.39 27.60 -15.98
C GLU A 115 -9.84 27.21 -15.64
N ASN A 116 -10.01 26.18 -14.81
CA ASN A 116 -11.30 25.68 -14.35
C ASN A 116 -11.87 26.46 -13.15
N LYS A 117 -11.13 27.44 -12.61
CA LYS A 117 -11.45 28.18 -11.36
C LYS A 117 -11.58 27.26 -10.14
N GLU A 118 -10.87 26.15 -10.16
CA GLU A 118 -10.69 25.27 -9.02
C GLU A 118 -9.49 25.79 -8.20
N GLY A 119 -9.57 25.70 -6.87
CA GLY A 119 -8.48 26.18 -6.01
C GLY A 119 -7.21 25.34 -6.20
N ASP A 120 -6.05 25.99 -6.13
CA ASP A 120 -4.72 25.39 -6.36
C ASP A 120 -3.96 25.08 -5.06
N VAL A 121 -4.49 25.47 -3.90
CA VAL A 121 -3.82 25.37 -2.60
C VAL A 121 -3.34 23.95 -2.29
N GLU A 122 -4.14 22.93 -2.59
CA GLU A 122 -3.76 21.53 -2.34
C GLU A 122 -2.58 21.10 -3.22
N ILE A 123 -2.52 21.61 -4.45
CA ILE A 123 -1.43 21.32 -5.39
C ILE A 123 -0.14 21.97 -4.89
N ASP A 124 -0.20 23.22 -4.43
CA ASP A 124 0.95 23.91 -3.83
C ASP A 124 1.49 23.18 -2.60
N CYS A 125 0.60 22.68 -1.73
CA CYS A 125 1.01 21.86 -0.59
C CYS A 125 1.74 20.59 -1.02
N LYS A 126 1.26 19.89 -2.07
CA LYS A 126 1.91 18.68 -2.60
C LYS A 126 3.28 18.99 -3.21
N ILE A 127 3.42 20.09 -3.96
CA ILE A 127 4.71 20.54 -4.50
C ILE A 127 5.68 20.87 -3.37
N ALA A 128 5.23 21.61 -2.36
CA ALA A 128 6.06 21.96 -1.20
C ALA A 128 6.54 20.71 -0.44
N SER A 129 5.65 19.74 -0.21
CA SER A 129 6.01 18.44 0.39
C SER A 129 7.04 17.69 -0.45
N ALA A 130 6.84 17.62 -1.77
CA ALA A 130 7.77 16.93 -2.68
C ALA A 130 9.18 17.56 -2.65
N LEU A 131 9.26 18.89 -2.64
CA LEU A 131 10.52 19.62 -2.54
C LEU A 131 11.20 19.37 -1.19
N ALA A 132 10.44 19.32 -0.09
CA ALA A 132 10.95 18.96 1.22
C ALA A 132 11.52 17.54 1.23
N SER A 133 10.80 16.55 0.67
CA SER A 133 11.29 15.17 0.54
C SER A 133 12.57 15.07 -0.30
N ILE A 134 12.68 15.82 -1.40
CA ILE A 134 13.93 15.89 -2.17
C ILE A 134 15.06 16.45 -1.30
N ALA A 135 14.82 17.53 -0.56
CA ALA A 135 15.82 18.12 0.32
C ALA A 135 16.29 17.10 1.38
N GLU A 136 15.36 16.36 2.00
CA GLU A 136 15.67 15.29 2.94
C GLU A 136 16.56 14.21 2.31
N LEU A 137 16.28 13.79 1.07
CA LEU A 137 17.11 12.81 0.36
C LEU A 137 18.56 13.29 0.15
N TYR A 138 18.78 14.59 -0.09
CA TYR A 138 20.12 15.17 -0.22
C TYR A 138 20.80 15.45 1.13
N MET A 139 20.02 15.71 2.18
CA MET A 139 20.52 16.00 3.52
C MET A 139 20.80 14.74 4.34
N THR A 140 20.31 13.58 3.91
CA THR A 140 20.59 12.31 4.57
C THR A 140 21.99 11.83 4.16
N PRO A 141 22.99 11.88 5.06
CA PRO A 141 24.33 11.41 4.72
C PRO A 141 24.28 9.92 4.38
N PRO A 142 25.13 9.44 3.45
CA PRO A 142 25.34 8.00 3.32
C PRO A 142 25.77 7.49 4.70
N LEU A 143 25.06 6.50 5.24
CA LEU A 143 25.47 5.80 6.46
C LEU A 143 26.86 5.22 6.17
N CYS A 144 27.88 5.93 6.63
CA CYS A 144 29.28 5.55 6.58
C CYS A 144 29.53 4.29 7.39
#